data_AF-A0A0P4W5G0-F1
#
_entry.id   AF-A0A0P4W5G0-F1
#
_cell.length_a   1.000
_cell.length_b   1.000
_cell.length_c   1.000
_cell.angle_alpha   90.00
_cell.angle_beta   90.00
_cell.angle_gamma   90.00
#
_symmetry.space_group_name_H-M   'P 1'
#
loop_
_entity.id
_entity.type
_entity.pdbx_description
1 polymer ?
#
loop_
_entity_poly.entity_id
_entity_poly.type
_entity_poly.pdbx_seq_one_letter_code
_entity_poly.pdbx_strand_id
1 'polypeptide(L)'
;MSTFCTPCLVPFDVFAKVETLQEDGNYIIFSSGIKDIIKPKMINRARDGPTKEVASRFLCQLTKEQMEGLIQMYKMDLELFQYDVSKYQECVRESDKTNLTSLGA
;
A
#
# COMPACT_ATOMS: atom_id res chain seq x y z
N MET A 1 16.56 -18.54 -13.93
CA MET A 1 15.37 -17.79 -13.45
C MET A 1 14.32 -18.82 -13.06
N SER A 2 14.04 -18.97 -11.77
CA SER A 2 13.01 -19.90 -11.29
C SER A 2 11.62 -19.33 -11.59
N THR A 3 10.89 -19.94 -12.52
CA THR A 3 9.47 -19.66 -12.79
C THR A 3 8.60 -20.45 -11.81
N PHE A 4 8.68 -20.12 -10.53
CA PHE A 4 7.71 -20.58 -9.54
C PHE A 4 6.76 -19.43 -9.22
N CYS A 5 5.65 -19.34 -9.96
CA CYS A 5 4.53 -18.48 -9.62
C CYS A 5 3.38 -19.35 -9.12
N THR A 6 3.41 -19.70 -7.84
CA THR A 6 2.32 -20.45 -7.20
C THR A 6 0.95 -19.74 -7.32
N PRO A 7 0.87 -18.39 -7.23
CA PRO A 7 -0.40 -17.69 -7.46
C PRO A 7 -0.97 -17.91 -8.86
N CYS A 8 -0.12 -18.06 -9.88
CA CYS A 8 -0.55 -18.25 -11.27
C CYS A 8 -1.26 -19.60 -11.51
N LEU A 9 -1.14 -20.55 -10.57
CA LEU A 9 -1.74 -21.88 -10.66
C LEU A 9 -3.13 -21.95 -10.01
N VAL A 10 -3.54 -20.91 -9.29
CA VAL A 10 -4.81 -20.87 -8.57
C VAL A 10 -5.73 -19.86 -9.25
N PRO A 11 -6.92 -20.28 -9.73
CA PRO A 11 -7.92 -19.33 -10.22
C PRO A 11 -8.51 -18.59 -9.02
N PHE A 12 -8.20 -17.31 -8.88
CA PHE A 12 -8.79 -16.47 -7.83
C PHE A 12 -10.14 -15.94 -8.27
N ASP A 13 -11.17 -16.16 -7.46
CA ASP A 13 -12.49 -15.55 -7.66
C ASP A 13 -12.55 -14.11 -7.15
N VAL A 14 -11.69 -13.76 -6.18
CA VAL A 14 -11.71 -12.47 -5.47
C VAL A 14 -10.28 -12.00 -5.18
N PHE A 15 -10.00 -10.73 -5.49
CA PHE A 15 -8.81 -10.01 -5.04
C PHE A 15 -9.22 -8.97 -3.99
N ALA A 16 -9.03 -9.28 -2.71
CA ALA A 16 -9.39 -8.41 -1.60
C ALA A 16 -8.24 -7.47 -1.19
N LYS A 17 -8.56 -6.29 -0.68
CA LYS A 17 -7.59 -5.29 -0.19
C LYS A 17 -7.80 -4.99 1.29
N VAL A 18 -6.73 -4.62 2.00
CA VAL A 18 -6.81 -4.25 3.41
C VAL A 18 -7.59 -2.95 3.59
N GLU A 19 -7.49 -2.06 2.61
CA GLU A 19 -8.19 -0.78 2.54
C GLU A 19 -9.72 -0.94 2.48
N THR A 20 -10.20 -2.04 1.89
CA THR A 20 -11.62 -2.40 1.70
C THR A 20 -12.00 -3.66 2.49
N LEU A 21 -11.22 -4.03 3.51
CA LEU A 21 -11.33 -5.31 4.22
C LEU A 21 -12.76 -5.64 4.70
N GLN A 22 -13.50 -4.65 5.19
CA GLN A 22 -14.87 -4.85 5.65
C GLN A 22 -15.83 -5.15 4.48
N GLU A 23 -15.69 -4.41 3.38
CA GLU A 23 -16.51 -4.58 2.18
C GLU A 23 -16.21 -5.92 1.51
N ASP A 24 -14.92 -6.21 1.29
CA ASP A 24 -14.48 -7.47 0.68
C ASP A 24 -14.85 -8.67 1.55
N GLY A 25 -14.71 -8.55 2.88
CA GLY A 25 -15.14 -9.58 3.82
C GLY A 25 -16.64 -9.85 3.73
N ASN A 26 -17.47 -8.81 3.64
CA ASN A 26 -18.91 -8.95 3.47
C ASN A 26 -19.26 -9.58 2.11
N TYR A 27 -18.57 -9.17 1.03
CA TYR A 27 -18.73 -9.76 -0.29
C TYR A 27 -18.45 -11.26 -0.27
N ILE A 28 -17.36 -11.70 0.36
CA ILE A 28 -17.00 -13.11 0.47
C ILE A 28 -18.05 -13.89 1.28
N ILE A 29 -18.50 -13.35 2.42
CA ILE A 29 -19.51 -14.00 3.28
C ILE A 29 -20.85 -14.16 2.54
N PHE A 30 -21.26 -13.15 1.78
CA PHE A 30 -22.51 -13.18 1.04
C PHE A 30 -22.42 -14.12 -0.17
N SER A 31 -21.36 -14.01 -0.98
CA SER A 31 -21.16 -14.81 -2.19
C SER A 31 -20.97 -16.31 -1.92
N SER A 32 -20.45 -16.67 -0.74
CA SER A 32 -20.31 -18.06 -0.31
C SER A 32 -21.56 -18.66 0.34
N GLY A 33 -22.63 -17.88 0.56
CA GLY A 33 -23.89 -18.37 1.15
C GLY A 33 -23.84 -18.66 2.65
N ILE A 34 -22.78 -18.25 3.35
CA ILE A 34 -22.56 -18.57 4.79
C ILE A 34 -22.92 -17.42 5.75
N LYS A 35 -23.60 -16.38 5.25
CA LYS A 35 -23.97 -15.17 6.01
C LYS A 35 -24.71 -15.45 7.32
N ASP A 36 -25.50 -16.53 7.38
CA ASP A 36 -26.30 -16.88 8.56
C ASP A 36 -25.49 -17.73 9.57
N ILE A 37 -24.28 -18.16 9.20
CA ILE A 37 -23.38 -18.99 10.00
C ILE A 37 -22.27 -18.13 10.62
N ILE A 38 -21.75 -17.16 9.87
CA ILE A 38 -20.59 -16.35 10.28
C ILE A 38 -21.02 -14.93 10.63
N LYS A 39 -20.59 -14.46 11.79
CA LYS A 39 -20.69 -13.04 12.19
C LYS A 39 -19.28 -12.43 12.24
N PRO A 40 -18.88 -11.62 11.25
CA PRO A 40 -17.53 -11.07 11.20
C PRO A 40 -17.28 -10.13 12.38
N LYS A 41 -16.10 -10.27 13.01
CA LYS A 41 -15.66 -9.43 14.11
C LYS A 41 -14.25 -8.91 13.84
N MET A 42 -14.08 -7.59 13.93
CA MET A 42 -12.77 -6.96 13.86
C MET A 42 -12.03 -7.14 15.20
N ILE A 43 -11.09 -8.08 15.24
CA ILE A 43 -10.29 -8.39 16.44
C ILE A 43 -8.96 -7.63 16.49
N ASN A 44 -8.39 -7.28 15.33
CA ASN A 44 -7.13 -6.56 15.23
C ASN A 44 -7.39 -5.14 14.76
N ARG A 45 -7.65 -4.23 15.69
CA ARG A 45 -7.64 -2.78 15.40
C ARG A 45 -6.20 -2.31 15.37
N ALA A 46 -5.84 -1.51 14.37
CA ALA A 46 -4.50 -0.93 14.27
C ALA A 46 -4.17 -0.15 15.55
N ARG A 47 -3.01 -0.43 16.16
CA ARG A 47 -2.56 0.22 17.40
C ARG A 47 -2.24 1.70 17.19
N ASP A 48 -1.67 2.03 16.02
CA ASP A 48 -1.09 3.34 15.72
C ASP A 48 -2.02 4.24 14.88
N GLY A 49 -3.32 3.92 14.83
CA GLY A 49 -4.32 4.66 14.05
C GLY A 49 -4.64 4.03 12.69
N PRO A 50 -5.54 4.65 11.90
CA PRO A 50 -5.91 4.17 10.57
C PRO A 50 -4.69 4.04 9.65
N THR A 51 -4.63 2.97 8.84
CA THR A 51 -3.53 2.70 7.90
C THR A 51 -3.16 3.92 7.05
N LYS A 52 -4.17 4.68 6.60
CA LYS A 52 -3.98 5.89 5.78
C LYS A 52 -3.22 7.00 6.52
N GLU A 53 -3.45 7.17 7.81
CA GLU A 53 -2.78 8.18 8.64
C GLU A 53 -1.33 7.77 8.91
N VAL A 54 -1.12 6.51 9.28
CA VAL A 54 0.23 5.95 9.49
C VAL A 54 1.06 6.05 8.22
N ALA A 55 0.49 5.69 7.06
CA ALA A 55 1.15 5.79 5.76
C ALA A 55 1.52 7.25 5.43
N SER A 56 0.58 8.18 5.60
CA SER A 56 0.84 9.61 5.34
C SER A 56 1.95 10.14 6.27
N ARG A 57 1.93 9.77 7.55
CA ARG A 57 2.94 10.18 8.53
C ARG A 57 4.34 9.80 8.09
N PHE A 58 4.56 8.62 7.53
CA PHE A 58 5.90 8.17 7.15
C PHE A 58 6.28 8.53 5.71
N LEU A 59 5.35 8.38 4.75
CA LEU A 59 5.64 8.64 3.35
C LEU A 59 5.85 10.13 3.05
N CYS A 60 5.16 11.04 3.77
CA CYS A 60 5.39 12.48 3.62
C CYS A 60 6.68 12.99 4.29
N GLN A 61 7.44 12.11 4.96
CA GLN A 61 8.78 12.48 5.46
C GLN A 61 9.88 12.32 4.40
N LEU A 62 9.58 11.60 3.31
CA LEU A 62 10.54 11.29 2.27
C LEU A 62 10.91 12.54 1.46
N THR A 63 12.15 12.58 0.99
CA THR A 63 12.53 13.52 -0.08
C THR A 63 11.89 13.08 -1.40
N LYS A 64 11.89 13.99 -2.38
CA LYS A 64 11.43 13.69 -3.73
C LYS A 64 12.17 12.50 -4.35
N GLU A 65 13.50 12.43 -4.25
CA GLU A 65 14.30 11.33 -4.80
C GLU A 65 13.99 10.00 -4.11
N GLN A 66 13.78 10.02 -2.80
CA GLN A 66 13.39 8.82 -2.05
C GLN A 66 12.02 8.31 -2.49
N MET A 67 11.05 9.20 -2.69
CA MET A 67 9.72 8.84 -3.18
C MET A 67 9.77 8.30 -4.61
N GLU A 68 10.49 8.94 -5.52
CA GLU A 68 10.67 8.46 -6.89
C GLU A 68 11.34 7.09 -6.92
N GLY A 69 12.37 6.88 -6.10
CA GLY A 69 13.01 5.57 -5.94
C GLY A 69 12.07 4.50 -5.41
N LEU A 70 11.21 4.85 -4.43
CA LEU A 70 10.22 3.94 -3.86
C LEU A 70 9.16 3.56 -4.90
N ILE A 71 8.62 4.53 -5.64
CA ILE A 71 7.65 4.30 -6.73
C ILE A 71 8.26 3.39 -7.80
N GLN A 72 9.52 3.63 -8.18
CA GLN A 72 10.19 2.81 -9.17
C GLN A 72 10.44 1.38 -8.68
N MET A 73 10.79 1.21 -7.40
CA MET A 73 11.00 -0.10 -6.78
C MET A 73 9.72 -0.92 -6.73
N TYR A 74 8.58 -0.30 -6.41
CA TYR A 74 7.28 -0.95 -6.26
C TYR A 74 6.37 -0.81 -7.48
N LYS A 75 6.91 -0.39 -8.63
CA LYS A 75 6.11 -0.10 -9.83
C LYS A 75 5.14 -1.22 -10.21
N MET A 76 5.61 -2.48 -10.20
CA MET A 76 4.78 -3.63 -10.56
C MET A 76 3.63 -3.83 -9.57
N ASP A 77 3.88 -3.71 -8.27
CA ASP A 77 2.85 -3.83 -7.24
C ASP A 77 1.82 -2.70 -7.34
N LEU A 78 2.28 -1.46 -7.55
CA LEU A 78 1.41 -0.30 -7.72
C LEU A 78 0.46 -0.46 -8.91
N GLU A 79 0.98 -0.95 -10.05
CA GLU A 79 0.18 -1.23 -11.25
C GLU A 79 -0.78 -2.40 -11.02
N LEU A 80 -0.30 -3.52 -10.46
CA LEU A 80 -1.09 -4.72 -10.23
C LEU A 80 -2.28 -4.45 -9.29
N PHE A 81 -2.05 -3.71 -8.21
CA PHE A 81 -3.07 -3.41 -7.21
C PHE A 81 -3.79 -2.07 -7.43
N GLN A 82 -3.42 -1.33 -8.48
CA GLN A 82 -4.00 -0.03 -8.84
C GLN A 82 -3.93 0.97 -7.68
N TYR A 83 -2.75 1.09 -7.07
CA TYR A 83 -2.52 2.05 -5.99
C TYR A 83 -2.23 3.44 -6.54
N ASP A 84 -2.96 4.44 -6.05
CA ASP A 84 -2.73 5.85 -6.34
C ASP A 84 -1.69 6.43 -5.37
N VAL A 85 -0.58 6.91 -5.93
CA VAL A 85 0.53 7.52 -5.19
C VAL A 85 0.56 9.05 -5.27
N SER A 86 -0.32 9.68 -6.05
CA SER A 86 -0.28 11.12 -6.30
C SER A 86 -0.34 11.93 -5.02
N LYS A 87 -1.20 11.53 -4.07
CA LYS A 87 -1.27 12.14 -2.73
C LYS A 87 0.10 12.18 -2.02
N TYR A 88 0.91 11.14 -2.16
CA TYR A 88 2.20 11.07 -1.50
C TYR A 88 3.28 11.85 -2.24
N GLN A 89 3.19 11.94 -3.57
CA GLN A 89 4.07 12.79 -4.38
C GLN A 89 3.85 14.29 -4.09
N GLU A 90 2.62 14.67 -3.72
CA GLU A 90 2.28 16.06 -3.36
C GLU A 90 2.81 16.49 -1.98
N CYS A 91 3.09 15.55 -1.07
CA CYS A 91 3.51 15.85 0.30
C CYS A 91 5.00 15.58 0.59
N VAL A 92 5.80 15.23 -0.43
CA VAL A 92 7.25 15.02 -0.25
C VAL A 92 7.97 16.30 0.12
N ARG A 93 9.10 16.16 0.82
CA ARG A 93 9.98 17.28 1.16
C ARG A 93 10.92 17.56 -0.01
N GLU A 94 11.18 18.84 -0.26
CA GLU A 94 12.29 19.23 -1.13
C GLU A 94 13.61 18.71 -0.54
N SER A 95 14.50 18.27 -1.42
CA SER A 95 15.80 17.74 -1.05
C SER A 95 16.62 18.86 -0.42
N ASP A 96 17.16 18.62 0.77
CA ASP A 96 18.05 19.57 1.44
C ASP A 96 19.31 19.77 0.57
N LYS A 97 19.35 20.87 -0.18
CA LYS A 97 20.58 21.35 -0.83
C LYS A 97 21.52 21.87 0.24
N THR A 98 22.12 20.99 1.04
CA THR A 98 23.18 21.38 1.97
C THR A 98 24.42 21.74 1.15
N ASN A 99 24.54 23.03 0.85
CA ASN A 99 25.68 23.77 0.30
C ASN A 99 26.97 22.96 0.05
N LEU A 100 27.09 22.39 -1.16
CA LEU A 100 28.36 21.87 -1.68
C LEU A 100 29.21 22.99 -2.35
N THR A 101 29.13 24.22 -1.84
CA THR A 101 29.80 25.41 -2.41
C THR A 101 30.76 26.11 -1.44
N SER A 102 31.21 25.46 -0.36
CA SER A 102 32.22 26.03 0.55
C SER A 102 33.45 25.15 0.83
N LEU A 103 33.81 24.25 -0.08
CA LEU A 103 35.15 23.63 -0.11
C LEU A 103 35.80 23.93 -1.46
N GLY A 104 36.24 25.16 -1.63
CA GLY A 104 36.86 25.65 -2.85
C GLY A 104 37.31 27.09 -2.73
N ALA A 105 38.12 27.38 -1.70
CA ALA A 105 38.95 28.57 -1.59
C ALA A 105 40.33 28.15 -1.08
#